data_AF-A0A4R2R329-F1
#
_entry.id   AF-A0A4R2R329-F1
#
_cell.length_a   1.000
_cell.length_b   1.000
_cell.length_c   1.000
_cell.angle_alpha   90.00
_cell.angle_beta   90.00
_cell.angle_gamma   90.00
#
_symmetry.space_group_name_H-M   'P 1'
#
loop_
_entity.id
_entity.type
_entity.pdbx_description
1 polymer ?
#
loop_
_entity_poly.entity_id
_entity_poly.type
_entity_poly.pdbx_seq_one_letter_code
_entity_poly.pdbx_strand_id
1 'polypeptide(L)' 'MLKPPLHKGVWCTVAQHRHVVMETRHGEHGETYSVTACGWLVQASAIDFRLADPPLCLPCHVLAQRGWVSDPSE' A
#
# COMPACT_ATOMS: atom_id res chain seq x y z
N MET A 1 -18.33 -17.26 6.72
CA MET A 1 -17.70 -15.94 6.55
C MET A 1 -17.67 -15.62 5.07
N LEU A 2 -18.23 -14.48 4.65
CA LEU A 2 -18.08 -13.99 3.27
C LEU A 2 -16.66 -13.47 3.10
N LYS A 3 -15.92 -13.99 2.11
CA LYS A 3 -14.64 -13.41 1.71
C LYS A 3 -14.96 -12.15 0.89
N PRO A 4 -14.54 -10.95 1.31
CA PRO A 4 -14.77 -9.76 0.53
C PRO A 4 -14.09 -9.88 -0.85
N PRO A 5 -14.59 -9.19 -1.88
CA PRO A 5 -13.98 -9.20 -3.21
C PRO A 5 -12.51 -8.80 -3.10
N LEU A 6 -11.64 -9.55 -3.78
CA LEU A 6 -10.21 -9.31 -3.74
C LEU A 6 -9.91 -7.97 -4.40
N HIS A 7 -9.49 -7.02 -3.59
CA HIS A 7 -9.07 -5.71 -4.05
C HIS A 7 -7.66 -5.85 -4.64
N LYS A 8 -7.53 -5.69 -5.97
CA LYS A 8 -6.27 -5.80 -6.72
C LYS A 8 -5.38 -4.57 -6.52
N GLY A 9 -4.96 -4.31 -5.29
CA GLY A 9 -3.92 -3.32 -5.02
C GLY A 9 -2.53 -3.84 -5.38
N VAL A 10 -1.56 -2.95 -5.49
CA VAL A 10 -0.16 -3.28 -5.80
C VAL A 10 0.71 -2.99 -4.59
N TRP A 11 1.68 -3.86 -4.30
CA TRP A 11 2.64 -3.59 -3.23
C TRP A 11 3.66 -2.53 -3.66
N CYS A 12 3.70 -1.41 -2.94
CA CYS A 12 4.58 -0.28 -3.20
C CYS A 12 5.22 0.22 -1.90
N THR A 13 6.42 0.78 -1.99
CA THR A 13 7.04 1.48 -0.86
C THR A 13 6.52 2.92 -0.78
N VAL A 14 5.84 3.25 0.31
CA VAL A 14 5.33 4.59 0.63
C VAL A 14 5.33 4.78 2.16
N ALA A 15 5.60 5.99 2.65
CA ALA A 15 5.69 6.25 4.09
C ALA A 15 6.61 5.25 4.83
N GLN A 16 7.76 4.98 4.21
CA GLN A 16 8.86 4.15 4.70
C GLN A 16 8.51 2.67 4.95
N HIS A 17 7.37 2.20 4.44
CA HIS A 17 6.93 0.82 4.51
C HIS A 17 6.46 0.33 3.15
N ARG A 18 6.44 -0.99 2.96
CA ARG A 18 5.72 -1.62 1.85
C ARG A 18 4.23 -1.70 2.21
N HIS A 19 3.38 -1.07 1.43
CA HIS A 19 1.93 -1.09 1.56
C HIS A 19 1.29 -1.69 0.32
N VAL A 20 0.08 -2.24 0.47
CA VAL A 20 -0.82 -2.43 -0.69
C VAL A 20 -1.45 -1.10 -1.02
N VAL A 21 -1.09 -0.52 -2.17
CA VAL A 21 -1.68 0.70 -2.71
C VAL A 21 -2.87 0.32 -3.57
N MET A 22 -4.03 0.86 -3.21
CA MET A 22 -5.30 0.64 -3.89
C MET A 22 -5.57 1.65 -4.99
N GLU A 23 -5.12 2.88 -4.78
CA GLU A 23 -5.36 4.01 -5.67
C GLU A 23 -4.24 5.03 -5.49
N THR A 24 -3.84 5.67 -6.57
CA THR A 24 -2.96 6.85 -6.54
C THR A 24 -3.76 8.06 -7.00
N ARG A 25 -3.71 9.14 -6.22
CA ARG A 25 -4.38 10.42 -6.47
C ARG A 25 -3.37 11.53 -6.63
N HIS A 26 -3.73 12.55 -7.39
CA HIS A 26 -2.93 13.75 -7.57
C HIS A 26 -3.61 14.94 -6.90
N GLY A 27 -2.85 15.70 -6.10
CA GLY A 27 -3.28 16.95 -5.48
C GLY A 27 -3.23 18.13 -6.45
N GLU A 28 -3.87 19.24 -6.07
CA GLU A 28 -3.92 20.46 -6.89
C GLU A 28 -2.55 21.14 -7.07
N HIS A 29 -1.57 20.83 -6.20
CA HIS A 29 -0.22 21.41 -6.25
C HIS A 29 0.84 20.39 -6.68
N GLY A 30 0.42 19.29 -7.33
CA GLY A 30 1.33 18.29 -7.90
C GLY A 30 1.77 17.22 -6.90
N GLU A 31 1.22 17.18 -5.70
CA GLU A 31 1.43 16.09 -4.76
C GLU A 31 0.84 14.78 -5.30
N THR A 32 1.46 13.67 -4.94
CA THR A 32 0.92 12.34 -5.24
C THR A 32 0.65 11.60 -3.95
N TYR A 33 -0.61 11.23 -3.75
CA TYR A 33 -1.08 10.50 -2.58
C TYR A 33 -1.45 9.07 -2.97
N SER A 34 -1.12 8.12 -2.10
CA SER A 34 -1.49 6.72 -2.22
C SER A 34 -2.55 6.39 -1.18
N VAL A 35 -3.69 5.87 -1.62
CA VAL A 35 -4.69 5.25 -0.76
C VAL A 35 -4.26 3.81 -0.55
N THR A 36 -3.99 3.45 0.70
CA THR A 36 -3.53 2.10 1.05
C THR A 36 -4.68 1.21 1.50
N ALA A 37 -4.54 -0.10 1.34
CA ALA A 37 -5.55 -1.07 1.79
C ALA A 37 -5.78 -1.03 3.31
N CYS A 38 -4.80 -0.60 4.09
CA CYS A 38 -4.94 -0.42 5.52
C CYS A 38 -5.66 0.89 5.92
N GLY A 39 -6.19 1.64 4.95
CA GLY A 39 -7.03 2.82 5.18
C GLY A 39 -6.26 4.13 5.32
N TRP A 40 -4.94 4.12 5.16
CA TRP A 40 -4.12 5.33 5.23
C TRP A 40 -4.04 6.02 3.87
N LEU A 41 -4.11 7.35 3.88
CA LEU A 41 -3.72 8.22 2.77
C LEU A 41 -2.30 8.70 3.03
N VAL A 42 -1.35 8.31 2.19
CA VAL A 42 0.08 8.59 2.41
C VAL A 42 0.70 9.28 1.20
N GLN A 43 1.61 10.20 1.44
CA GLN A 43 2.39 10.84 0.39
C GLN A 43 3.72 10.11 0.23
N ALA A 44 4.07 9.76 -1.01
CA ALA A 44 5.40 9.23 -1.30
C ALA A 44 6.45 10.34 -1.16
N SER A 45 7.61 10.00 -0.61
CA SER A 45 8.73 10.91 -0.38
C SER A 45 10.01 10.40 -1.03
N ALA A 46 11.00 11.29 -1.21
CA ALA A 46 12.32 10.91 -1.69
C ALA A 46 13.02 9.85 -0.82
N ILE A 47 12.61 9.71 0.45
CA ILE A 47 13.15 8.73 1.38
C ILE A 47 12.67 7.32 1.02
N ASP A 48 11.43 7.18 0.56
CA ASP A 48 10.82 5.89 0.20
C ASP A 48 11.61 5.18 -0.90
N PHE A 49 12.09 5.93 -1.89
CA PHE A 49 12.91 5.42 -3.00
C PHE A 49 14.35 5.02 -2.60
N ARG A 50 14.81 5.48 -1.43
CA ARG A 50 16.18 5.22 -0.95
C ARG A 50 16.26 4.06 0.03
N LEU A 51 15.12 3.51 0.45
CA LEU A 51 15.07 2.36 1.36
C LEU A 51 15.38 1.08 0.58
N ALA A 52 16.49 0.43 0.93
CA ALA A 52 16.90 -0.83 0.31
C ALA A 52 16.00 -2.01 0.68
N ASP A 53 15.58 -2.10 1.95
CA ASP A 53 14.65 -3.13 2.44
C ASP A 53 13.61 -2.51 3.38
N PRO A 54 12.57 -1.86 2.82
CA PRO A 54 11.51 -1.27 3.62
C PRO A 54 10.70 -2.36 4.34
N PRO A 55 10.37 -2.18 5.64
CA PRO A 55 9.54 -3.13 6.37
C PRO A 55 8.13 -3.25 5.76
N LEU A 56 7.49 -4.41 5.92
CA LEU A 56 6.10 -4.59 5.52
C LEU A 56 5.17 -3.81 6.45
N CYS A 57 4.13 -3.19 5.90
CA CYS A 57 3.00 -2.69 6.67
C CYS A 57 2.24 -3.87 7.26
N LEU A 58 2.33 -4.07 8.59
CA LEU A 58 1.70 -5.20 9.28
C LEU A 58 0.18 -5.32 9.02
N PRO A 59 -0.61 -4.22 9.07
CA PRO A 59 -2.02 -4.28 8.66
C PRO A 59 -2.23 -4.79 7.22
N CYS A 60 -1.48 -4.29 6.23
CA CYS A 60 -1.60 -4.77 4.84
C CYS A 60 -1.22 -6.24 4.72
N HIS A 61 -0.20 -6.68 5.46
CA HIS A 61 0.24 -8.08 5.46
C HIS A 61 -0.85 -9.01 6.01
N VAL A 62 -1.50 -8.63 7.11
CA VAL A 62 -2.63 -9.39 7.67
C VAL A 62 -3.81 -9.46 6.70
N LEU A 63 -4.10 -8.37 5.98
CA LEU A 63 -5.15 -8.36 4.94
C LEU A 63 -4.81 -9.31 3.79
N ALA A 64 -3.55 -9.36 3.36
CA ALA A 64 -3.07 -10.28 2.33
C ALA A 64 -3.18 -11.74 2.78
N GLN A 65 -2.74 -12.07 4.00
CA GLN A 65 -2.87 -13.43 4.57
C GLN A 65 -4.33 -13.90 4.66
N ARG A 66 -5.28 -12.97 4.84
CA ARG A 66 -6.73 -13.27 4.83
C ARG A 66 -7.32 -13.34 3.42
N GLY A 67 -6.51 -13.06 2.39
CA GLY A 67 -6.90 -13.01 0.99
C GLY A 67 -7.89 -11.87 0.70
N TRP A 68 -7.79 -10.75 1.40
CA TRP A 68 -8.61 -9.56 1.15
C TRP A 68 -7.95 -8.62 0.13
N VAL A 69 -6.63 -8.73 0.00
CA VAL A 69 -5.78 -8.04 -0.99
C VAL A 69 -4.73 -8.99 -1.53
N SER A 70 -4.03 -8.59 -2.59
CA SER A 70 -2.95 -9.35 -3.22
C SER A 70 -1.79 -9.65 -2.27
N ASP A 71 -1.15 -10.80 -2.47
CA ASP A 71 0.05 -11.21 -1.72
C ASP A 71 1.27 -10.39 -2.17
N PRO A 72 2.21 -10.02 -1.27
CA PRO A 72 3.46 -9.34 -1.65
C PRO A 72 4.41 -10.16 -2.54
N SER A 73 4.16 -11.45 -2.72
CA SER A 73 4.98 -12.38 -3.51
C SER A 73 4.40 -12.75 -4.89
N GLU A 74 3.18 -12.28 -5.21
CA GLU A 74 2.54 -12.39 -6.53
C GLU A 74 2.87 -11.21 -7.44
#